data_AF-A0A101FM11-F1
#
_entry.id   AF-A0A101FM11-F1
#
_cell.length_a   1.000
_cell.length_b   1.000
_cell.length_c   1.000
_cell.angle_alpha   90.00
_cell.angle_beta   90.00
_cell.angle_gamma   90.00
#
_symmetry.space_group_name_H-M   'P 1'
#
loop_
_entity.id
_entity.type
_entity.pdbx_description
1 polymer ?
#
loop_
_entity_poly.entity_id
_entity_poly.type
_entity_poly.pdbx_seq_one_letter_code
_entity_poly.pdbx_strand_id
1 'polypeptide(L)'
;MAKRKSLPLGSDPPYPFEVGQIVYSIKGKDAGAWYLVAGYLSEEGRLILLGVHRGDLVFKKKNPKHIQWTHSVVSEVASRLKGGSIIDPGWLIERVSAAGYEIEGGSRRMKQSHDQR
;
A
#
# COMPACT_ATOMS: atom_id res chain seq x y z
N MET A 1 -5.94 -1.10 -21.86
CA MET A 1 -6.18 0.21 -21.19
C MET A 1 -5.95 0.03 -19.70
N ALA A 2 -4.83 0.54 -19.16
CA ALA A 2 -4.49 0.41 -17.74
C ALA A 2 -5.52 1.17 -16.88
N LYS A 3 -6.08 0.50 -15.87
CA LYS A 3 -7.09 1.09 -14.98
C LYS A 3 -6.44 2.13 -14.07
N ARG A 4 -6.80 3.39 -14.25
CA ARG A 4 -6.35 4.54 -13.45
C ARG A 4 -7.23 4.65 -12.21
N LYS A 5 -6.64 4.77 -11.02
CA LYS A 5 -7.38 4.88 -9.74
C LYS A 5 -6.90 6.10 -8.97
N SER A 6 -7.83 6.98 -8.60
CA SER A 6 -7.56 8.09 -7.68
C SER A 6 -7.25 7.55 -6.29
N LEU A 7 -6.28 8.18 -5.63
CA LEU A 7 -5.76 7.76 -4.33
C LEU A 7 -6.58 8.41 -3.20
N PRO A 8 -6.96 7.66 -2.16
CA PRO A 8 -7.49 8.28 -0.95
C PRO A 8 -6.34 8.98 -0.21
N LEU A 9 -6.24 10.30 -0.35
CA LEU A 9 -5.38 11.14 0.46
C LEU A 9 -5.96 11.15 1.89
N GLY A 10 -5.42 10.30 2.75
CA GLY A 10 -5.61 10.41 4.20
C GLY A 10 -4.80 11.55 4.80
N SER A 11 -4.79 11.67 6.13
CA SER A 11 -3.85 12.53 6.85
C SER A 11 -2.41 11.98 6.79
N ASP A 12 -1.44 12.77 7.24
CA ASP A 12 -0.07 12.28 7.45
C ASP A 12 -0.06 11.13 8.47
N PRO A 13 0.65 10.03 8.18
CA PRO A 13 0.75 8.89 9.10
C PRO A 13 1.55 9.22 10.37
N PRO A 14 1.26 8.54 11.48
CA PRO A 14 2.00 8.74 12.73
C PRO A 14 3.42 8.18 12.63
N TYR A 15 4.38 8.80 13.32
CA TYR A 15 5.74 8.26 13.46
C TYR A 15 5.70 6.80 13.99
N PRO A 16 6.53 5.88 13.46
CA PRO A 16 7.64 6.04 12.52
C PRO A 16 7.26 5.90 11.04
N PHE A 17 5.99 6.09 10.70
CA PHE A 17 5.50 5.92 9.33
C PHE A 17 5.48 7.21 8.53
N GLU A 18 5.76 7.12 7.24
CA GLU A 18 5.66 8.24 6.30
C GLU A 18 5.13 7.80 4.93
N VAL A 19 4.51 8.73 4.20
CA VAL A 19 3.99 8.46 2.85
C VAL A 19 5.16 8.15 1.91
N GLY A 20 5.07 7.08 1.12
CA GLY A 20 6.17 6.60 0.27
C GLY A 20 7.09 5.58 0.93
N GLN A 21 6.95 5.35 2.24
CA GLN A 21 7.76 4.36 2.95
C GLN A 21 7.39 2.94 2.57
N ILE A 22 8.41 2.10 2.38
CA ILE A 22 8.24 0.67 2.18
C ILE A 22 8.09 0.01 3.55
N VAL A 23 7.10 -0.85 3.69
CA VAL A 23 6.76 -1.51 4.94
C VAL A 23 6.46 -2.97 4.73
N TYR A 24 6.77 -3.77 5.75
CA TYR A 24 6.56 -5.20 5.73
C TYR A 24 5.36 -5.56 6.59
N SER A 25 4.49 -6.42 6.07
CA SER A 25 3.38 -6.92 6.87
C SER A 25 3.79 -8.12 7.72
N ILE A 26 3.76 -7.97 9.04
CA ILE A 26 4.15 -9.02 9.99
C ILE A 26 2.97 -9.87 10.49
N LYS A 27 1.71 -9.41 10.30
CA LYS A 27 0.53 -10.12 10.83
C LYS A 27 -0.70 -10.07 9.91
N GLY A 28 -1.50 -11.13 10.01
CA GLY A 28 -2.77 -11.32 9.31
C GLY A 28 -2.63 -12.22 8.09
N LYS A 29 -3.70 -12.31 7.29
CA LYS A 29 -3.75 -13.11 6.04
C LYS A 29 -2.66 -12.74 5.01
N ASP A 30 -2.08 -11.57 5.18
CA ASP A 30 -1.11 -10.95 4.28
C ASP A 30 0.26 -10.79 4.93
N ALA A 31 0.50 -11.52 6.02
CA ALA A 31 1.84 -11.57 6.61
C ALA A 31 2.81 -12.14 5.56
N GLY A 32 3.99 -11.54 5.41
CA GLY A 32 4.95 -11.92 4.39
C GLY A 32 5.07 -10.95 3.21
N ALA A 33 4.11 -10.03 3.05
CA ALA A 33 4.05 -9.16 1.88
C ALA A 33 4.56 -7.74 2.18
N TRP A 34 5.23 -7.17 1.18
CA TRP A 34 5.72 -5.79 1.17
C TRP A 34 4.71 -4.84 0.54
N TYR A 35 4.61 -3.66 1.15
CA TYR A 35 3.69 -2.61 0.77
C TYR A 35 4.38 -1.25 0.83
N LEU A 36 3.75 -0.26 0.22
CA LEU A 36 4.13 1.14 0.34
C LEU A 36 3.05 1.92 1.10
N VAL A 37 3.43 2.80 2.01
CA VAL A 37 2.46 3.63 2.76
C VAL A 37 1.93 4.73 1.84
N ALA A 38 0.63 4.72 1.60
CA ALA A 38 -0.08 5.72 0.79
C ALA A 38 -0.70 6.86 1.61
N GLY A 39 -0.90 6.66 2.91
CA GLY A 39 -1.51 7.66 3.80
C GLY A 39 -2.03 7.05 5.09
N TYR A 40 -2.82 7.82 5.83
CA TYR A 40 -3.40 7.39 7.11
C TYR A 40 -4.84 7.84 7.30
N LEU A 41 -5.67 6.92 7.77
CA LEU A 41 -7.06 7.18 8.16
C LEU A 41 -7.09 7.45 9.66
N SER A 42 -6.97 8.72 10.03
CA SER A 42 -6.91 9.17 11.43
C SER A 42 -8.12 8.72 12.25
N GLU A 43 -9.32 8.78 11.66
CA GLU A 43 -10.56 8.36 12.33
C GLU A 43 -10.59 6.86 12.66
N GLU A 44 -9.96 6.02 11.84
CA GLU A 44 -9.91 4.57 12.04
C GLU A 44 -8.63 4.09 12.74
N GLY A 45 -7.62 4.95 12.88
CA GLY A 45 -6.30 4.58 13.36
C GLY A 45 -5.57 3.59 12.43
N ARG A 46 -5.75 3.70 11.11
CA ARG A 46 -5.25 2.72 10.12
C ARG A 46 -4.38 3.35 9.04
N LEU A 47 -3.25 2.71 8.74
CA LEU A 47 -2.44 3.01 7.57
C LEU A 47 -3.17 2.57 6.30
N ILE A 48 -3.08 3.39 5.26
CA ILE A 48 -3.43 3.03 3.90
C ILE A 48 -2.15 2.52 3.24
N LEU A 49 -2.15 1.24 2.87
CA LEU A 49 -1.05 0.57 2.20
C LEU A 49 -1.39 0.35 0.73
N LEU A 50 -0.42 0.59 -0.12
CA LEU A 50 -0.48 0.40 -1.56
C LEU A 50 0.43 -0.77 -1.94
N GLY A 51 -0.12 -1.70 -2.73
CA GLY A 51 0.62 -2.79 -3.34
C GLY A 51 0.11 -3.03 -4.76
N VAL A 52 0.72 -3.99 -5.45
CA VAL A 52 0.29 -4.41 -6.80
C VAL A 52 -0.07 -5.88 -6.80
N HIS A 53 -1.21 -6.23 -7.38
CA HIS A 53 -1.63 -7.61 -7.53
C HIS A 53 -2.16 -7.84 -8.94
N ARG A 54 -1.54 -8.76 -9.69
CA ARG A 54 -1.88 -9.07 -11.09
C ARG A 54 -1.92 -7.82 -11.99
N GLY A 55 -1.01 -6.88 -11.77
CA GLY A 55 -0.92 -5.65 -12.56
C GLY A 55 -1.93 -4.56 -12.20
N ASP A 56 -2.73 -4.72 -11.14
CA ASP A 56 -3.63 -3.68 -10.62
C ASP A 56 -3.14 -3.16 -9.27
N LEU A 57 -3.31 -1.85 -9.04
CA LEU A 57 -3.07 -1.22 -7.75
C LEU A 57 -4.12 -1.67 -6.72
N VAL A 58 -3.64 -2.13 -5.58
CA VAL A 58 -4.47 -2.57 -4.46
C VAL A 58 -4.18 -1.72 -3.24
N PHE A 59 -5.26 -1.18 -2.66
CA PHE A 59 -5.23 -0.45 -1.40
C PHE A 59 -5.68 -1.36 -0.27
N LYS A 60 -4.95 -1.36 0.84
CA LYS A 60 -5.30 -2.10 2.05
C LYS A 60 -5.21 -1.18 3.25
N LYS A 61 -6.22 -1.25 4.12
CA LYS A 61 -6.17 -0.61 5.43
C LYS A 61 -5.52 -1.57 6.41
N LYS A 62 -4.47 -1.15 7.12
CA LYS A 62 -3.81 -1.99 8.13
C LYS A 62 -3.54 -1.23 9.41
N ASN A 63 -3.66 -1.92 10.53
CA ASN A 63 -3.30 -1.36 11.82
C ASN A 63 -1.76 -1.22 11.88
N PRO A 64 -1.21 -0.05 12.26
CA PRO A 64 0.24 0.16 12.39
C PRO A 64 0.95 -0.95 13.17
N LYS A 65 0.33 -1.51 14.21
CA LYS A 65 0.90 -2.59 15.04
C LYS A 65 1.14 -3.91 14.29
N HIS A 66 0.57 -4.09 13.11
CA HIS A 66 0.75 -5.27 12.25
C HIS A 66 1.74 -5.01 11.11
N ILE A 67 2.40 -3.86 11.15
CA ILE A 67 3.30 -3.37 10.12
C ILE A 67 4.66 -3.12 10.75
N GLN A 68 5.68 -3.68 10.13
CA GLN A 68 7.06 -3.36 10.41
C GLN A 68 7.49 -2.29 9.43
N TRP A 69 7.90 -1.15 9.97
CA TRP A 69 8.43 -0.03 9.20
C TRP A 69 9.86 -0.34 8.73
N THR A 70 10.30 0.33 7.67
CA THR A 70 11.70 0.31 7.21
C THR A 70 12.22 1.73 7.06
N HIS A 71 13.53 1.88 6.91
CA HIS A 71 14.14 3.18 6.61
C HIS A 71 14.02 3.57 5.13
N SER A 72 13.43 2.71 4.30
CA SER A 72 13.40 2.89 2.85
C SER A 72 12.15 3.64 2.43
N VAL A 73 12.35 4.82 1.84
CA VAL A 73 11.29 5.71 1.37
C VAL A 73 11.50 6.00 -0.10
N VAL A 74 10.46 5.78 -0.90
CA VAL A 74 10.47 6.10 -2.32
C VAL A 74 9.90 7.49 -2.52
N SER A 75 10.74 8.52 -2.40
CA SER A 75 10.33 9.93 -2.40
C SER A 75 9.55 10.37 -3.64
N GLU A 76 9.86 9.81 -4.83
CA GLU A 76 9.08 10.07 -6.05
C GLU A 76 7.63 9.61 -5.91
N VAL A 77 7.42 8.43 -5.30
CA VAL A 77 6.08 7.89 -5.04
C VAL A 77 5.38 8.75 -4.00
N ALA A 78 6.09 9.15 -2.93
CA ALA A 78 5.57 10.06 -1.91
C ALA A 78 5.05 11.38 -2.51
N SER A 79 5.84 12.01 -3.37
CA SER A 79 5.47 13.26 -4.05
C SER A 79 4.25 13.09 -4.95
N ARG A 80 4.16 12.00 -5.71
CA ARG A 80 2.97 11.72 -6.53
C ARG A 80 1.73 11.45 -5.70
N LEU A 81 1.86 10.70 -4.60
CA LEU A 81 0.78 10.44 -3.66
C LEU A 81 0.25 11.74 -3.07
N LYS A 82 1.14 12.60 -2.54
CA LYS A 82 0.78 13.90 -1.97
C LYS A 82 0.18 14.86 -3.00
N GLY A 83 0.70 14.85 -4.22
CA GLY A 83 0.17 15.65 -5.33
C GLY A 83 -1.13 15.13 -5.94
N GLY A 84 -1.72 14.05 -5.42
CA GLY A 84 -2.95 13.45 -5.96
C GLY A 84 -2.79 12.89 -7.38
N SER A 85 -1.54 12.64 -7.81
CA SER A 85 -1.24 12.16 -9.15
C SER A 85 -1.62 10.69 -9.31
N ILE A 86 -2.06 10.33 -10.51
CA ILE A 86 -2.39 8.94 -10.85
C ILE A 86 -1.10 8.12 -10.85
N ILE A 87 -1.09 7.01 -10.11
CA ILE A 87 0.01 6.06 -10.10
C ILE A 87 -0.29 4.94 -11.09
N ASP A 88 0.71 4.62 -11.92
CA ASP A 88 0.70 3.43 -12.76
C ASP A 88 1.34 2.25 -12.00
N PRO A 89 0.75 1.04 -12.03
CA PRO A 89 1.27 -0.13 -11.32
C PRO A 89 2.65 -0.59 -11.83
N GLY A 90 2.92 -0.49 -13.13
CA GLY A 90 4.23 -0.85 -13.70
C GLY A 90 5.31 0.13 -13.24
N TRP A 91 5.02 1.43 -13.30
CA TRP A 91 5.90 2.48 -12.78
C TRP A 91 6.20 2.30 -11.28
N LEU A 92 5.18 1.95 -10.49
CA LEU A 92 5.37 1.71 -9.05
C LEU A 92 6.29 0.51 -8.79
N ILE A 93 6.09 -0.60 -9.51
CA ILE A 93 6.96 -1.78 -9.41
C ILE A 93 8.40 -1.40 -9.76
N GLU A 94 8.61 -0.65 -10.85
CA GLU A 94 9.94 -0.22 -11.28
C GLU A 94 10.66 0.63 -10.22
N ARG A 95 9.95 1.61 -9.63
CA ARG A 95 10.53 2.47 -8.57
C ARG A 95 10.84 1.71 -7.29
N VAL A 96 9.98 0.78 -6.87
CA VAL A 96 10.22 0.01 -5.65
C VAL A 96 11.29 -1.06 -5.87
N SER A 97 11.34 -1.68 -7.05
CA SER A 97 12.41 -2.59 -7.43
C SER A 97 13.78 -1.90 -7.48
N ALA A 98 13.84 -0.65 -7.97
CA ALA A 98 15.05 0.15 -7.92
C ALA A 98 15.54 0.45 -6.49
N ALA A 99 14.65 0.41 -5.49
CA ALA A 99 14.99 0.52 -4.07
C ALA A 99 15.40 -0.82 -3.43
N GLY A 100 15.39 -1.93 -4.19
CA GLY A 100 15.77 -3.26 -3.71
C GLY A 100 14.63 -4.06 -3.06
N TYR A 101 13.37 -3.68 -3.30
CA TYR A 101 12.20 -4.34 -2.74
C TYR A 101 11.23 -4.79 -3.83
N GLU A 102 10.43 -5.81 -3.53
CA GLU A 102 9.34 -6.28 -4.38
C GLU A 102 8.02 -6.03 -3.66
N ILE A 103 7.10 -5.27 -4.25
CA ILE A 103 5.79 -5.03 -3.64
C ILE A 103 4.80 -6.13 -4.03
N GLU A 104 4.06 -6.62 -3.04
CA GLU A 104 3.01 -7.59 -3.27
C GLU A 104 1.70 -7.09 -2.67
N GLY A 105 0.69 -6.92 -3.53
CA GLY A 105 -0.65 -6.50 -3.14
C GLY A 105 -1.46 -7.58 -2.43
N GLY A 106 -0.81 -8.67 -1.98
CA GLY A 106 -1.38 -9.73 -1.16
C GLY A 106 -2.55 -10.47 -1.79
N SER A 107 -2.39 -11.78 -1.99
CA SER A 107 -3.40 -12.65 -2.61
C SER A 107 -4.83 -12.31 -2.16
N ARG A 108 -5.62 -11.74 -3.08
CA ARG A 108 -7.07 -11.61 -2.92
C ARG A 108 -7.63 -13.02 -2.97
N ARG A 109 -7.59 -13.78 -1.85
CA ARG A 109 -8.48 -14.94 -1.71
C ARG A 109 -9.89 -14.35 -1.74
N MET A 110 -10.49 -14.39 -2.91
CA MET A 110 -11.91 -14.24 -3.18
C MET A 110 -12.61 -15.03 -2.07
N LYS A 111 -13.42 -14.37 -1.24
CA LYS A 111 -14.41 -15.12 -0.46
C LYS A 111 -15.36 -15.71 -1.51
N GLN A 112 -15.14 -16.94 -1.92
CA GLN A 112 -16.20 -17.75 -2.47
C GLN A 112 -17.06 -18.22 -1.29
N SER A 113 -18.37 -17.96 -1.43
CA SER A 113 -19.48 -18.55 -0.67
C SER A 113 -19.62 -18.10 0.79
N HIS A 114 -20.81 -17.98 1.39
CA HIS A 114 -22.22 -18.11 0.97
C HIS A 114 -22.99 -17.43 2.11
N ASP A 115 -24.03 -16.65 1.84
CA ASP A 115 -25.23 -16.66 2.68
C ASP A 115 -26.42 -16.14 1.85
N GLN A 116 -27.07 -17.08 1.18
CA GLN A 116 -28.50 -16.97 0.94
C GLN A 116 -29.16 -17.63 2.15
N ARG A 117 -29.89 -16.86 2.94
CA ARG A 117 -31.07 -17.32 3.67
C ARG A 117 -32.11 -16.21 3.70
#